data_AF-A0A1G5TRB0-F1
#
_entry.id   AF-A0A1G5TRB0-F1
#
_cell.length_a   1.000
_cell.length_b   1.000
_cell.length_c   1.000
_cell.angle_alpha   90.00
_cell.angle_beta   90.00
_cell.angle_gamma   90.00
#
_symmetry.space_group_name_H-M   'P 1'
#
loop_
_entity.id
_entity.type
_entity.pdbx_description
1 polymer ?
#
loop_
_entity_poly.entity_id
_entity_poly.type
_entity_poly.pdbx_seq_one_letter_code
_entity_poly.pdbx_strand_id
1 'polypeptide(L)'
;MVTIEQYRRICAKWTGDPEEFSWLVEHGDIVGFSQRAIADEFEFAPSTVSRWAAGEALPHKRIQKLVIGGLEKKARRLENAAANATTLPGKTHSHEPS
;
A
#
# COMPACT_ATOMS: atom_id res chain seq x y z
N MET A 1 -4.56 -7.20 -13.90
CA MET A 1 -4.48 -7.26 -12.42
C MET A 1 -3.07 -6.82 -12.03
N VAL A 2 -2.94 -5.83 -11.14
CA VAL A 2 -1.63 -5.35 -10.66
C VAL A 2 -1.25 -6.12 -9.39
N THR A 3 -0.03 -6.65 -9.32
CA THR A 3 0.47 -7.35 -8.13
C THR A 3 0.98 -6.37 -7.06
N ILE A 4 1.10 -6.83 -5.82
CA ILE A 4 1.72 -6.03 -4.73
C ILE A 4 3.11 -5.54 -5.13
N GLU A 5 3.89 -6.38 -5.81
CA GLU A 5 5.23 -6.03 -6.27
C GLU A 5 5.23 -4.94 -7.34
N GLN A 6 4.35 -5.06 -8.32
CA GLN A 6 4.18 -4.03 -9.34
C GLN A 6 3.74 -2.71 -8.71
N TYR A 7 2.75 -2.75 -7.81
CA TYR A 7 2.25 -1.59 -7.10
C TYR A 7 3.34 -0.90 -6.27
N ARG A 8 4.14 -1.66 -5.52
CA ARG A 8 5.29 -1.11 -4.77
C ARG A 8 6.30 -0.44 -5.70
N ARG A 9 6.64 -1.08 -6.84
CA ARG A 9 7.59 -0.51 -7.80
C ARG A 9 7.10 0.80 -8.40
N ILE A 10 5.80 0.93 -8.66
CA ILE A 10 5.20 2.19 -9.12
C ILE A 10 5.35 3.25 -8.01
N CYS A 11 4.95 2.95 -6.78
CA CYS A 11 5.14 3.87 -5.64
C CYS A 11 6.59 4.34 -5.49
N ALA A 12 7.56 3.41 -5.60
CA ALA A 12 8.98 3.70 -5.44
C ALA A 12 9.58 4.53 -6.59
N LYS A 13 8.98 4.46 -7.78
CA LYS A 13 9.42 5.20 -8.97
C LYS A 13 8.66 6.50 -9.20
N TRP A 14 7.58 6.75 -8.45
CA TRP A 14 6.75 7.92 -8.61
C TRP A 14 7.57 9.22 -8.52
N THR A 15 7.53 10.03 -9.58
CA THR A 15 8.34 11.24 -9.73
C THR A 15 7.55 12.54 -9.52
N GLY A 16 6.30 12.43 -9.08
CA GLY A 16 5.41 13.58 -8.96
C GLY A 16 4.30 13.64 -10.00
N ASP A 17 4.06 12.59 -10.76
CA ASP A 17 3.00 12.58 -11.77
C ASP A 17 1.60 12.63 -11.11
N PRO A 18 0.74 13.60 -11.50
CA PRO A 18 -0.62 13.75 -10.98
C PRO A 18 -1.56 12.56 -11.21
N GLU A 19 -1.51 11.97 -12.39
CA GLU A 19 -2.40 10.88 -12.77
C GLU A 19 -1.98 9.59 -12.06
N GLU A 20 -0.68 9.32 -12.00
CA GLU A 20 -0.10 8.22 -11.26
C GLU A 20 -0.39 8.35 -9.75
N PHE A 21 -0.34 9.57 -9.19
CA PHE A 21 -0.75 9.78 -7.80
C PHE A 21 -2.20 9.38 -7.56
N SER A 22 -3.12 9.84 -8.42
CA SER A 22 -4.55 9.55 -8.31
C SER A 22 -4.80 8.06 -8.42
N TRP A 23 -4.16 7.41 -9.41
CA TRP A 23 -4.22 5.96 -9.62
C TRP A 23 -3.72 5.18 -8.41
N LEU A 24 -2.59 5.58 -7.81
CA LEU A 24 -2.01 4.93 -6.64
C LEU A 24 -2.94 5.03 -5.42
N VAL A 25 -3.57 6.18 -5.20
CA VAL A 25 -4.54 6.38 -4.11
C VAL A 25 -5.82 5.57 -4.36
N GLU A 26 -6.32 5.55 -5.59
CA GLU A 26 -7.49 4.75 -5.99
C GLU A 26 -7.25 3.25 -5.77
N HIS A 27 -6.05 2.76 -6.09
CA HIS A 27 -5.70 1.34 -6.05
C HIS A 27 -4.99 0.93 -4.74
N GLY A 28 -5.05 1.74 -3.69
CA GLY A 28 -4.45 1.44 -2.38
C GLY A 28 -4.95 0.14 -1.73
N ASP A 29 -6.12 -0.35 -2.12
CA ASP A 29 -6.67 -1.63 -1.66
C ASP A 29 -5.82 -2.85 -2.06
N ILE A 30 -4.97 -2.74 -3.10
CA ILE A 30 -3.99 -3.79 -3.45
C ILE A 30 -3.10 -4.14 -2.25
N VAL A 31 -2.85 -3.16 -1.37
CA VAL A 31 -2.02 -3.31 -0.17
C VAL A 31 -2.82 -3.15 1.13
N GLY A 32 -4.15 -3.32 1.05
CA GLY A 32 -5.06 -3.15 2.18
C GLY A 32 -5.09 -1.72 2.73
N PHE A 33 -4.73 -0.73 1.92
CA PHE A 33 -4.70 0.68 2.31
C PHE A 33 -5.77 1.45 1.51
N SER A 34 -7.04 1.16 1.82
CA SER A 34 -8.21 1.79 1.20
C SER A 34 -8.18 3.32 1.32
N GLN A 35 -8.98 4.03 0.52
CA GLN A 35 -9.12 5.49 0.64
C GLN A 35 -9.48 5.93 2.07
N ARG A 36 -10.34 5.15 2.75
CA ARG A 36 -10.69 5.38 4.16
C ARG A 36 -9.49 5.18 5.07
N ALA A 37 -8.73 4.10 4.89
CA ALA A 37 -7.54 3.85 5.69
C ALA A 37 -6.47 4.94 5.46
N ILE A 38 -6.30 5.43 4.24
CA ILE A 38 -5.43 6.58 3.92
C ILE A 38 -5.91 7.84 4.65
N ALA A 39 -7.22 8.11 4.62
CA ALA A 39 -7.83 9.23 5.33
C ALA A 39 -7.56 9.15 6.84
N ASP A 40 -7.76 7.97 7.43
CA ASP A 40 -7.55 7.73 8.85
C ASP A 40 -6.05 7.83 9.25
N GLU A 41 -5.13 7.26 8.46
CA GLU A 41 -3.68 7.29 8.77
C GLU A 41 -3.10 8.72 8.71
N PHE A 42 -3.53 9.52 7.73
CA PHE A 42 -2.98 10.85 7.50
C PHE A 42 -3.89 11.99 7.98
N GLU A 43 -4.94 11.67 8.73
CA GLU A 43 -5.88 12.61 9.34
C GLU A 43 -6.53 13.57 8.32
N PHE A 44 -6.89 13.03 7.15
CA PHE A 44 -7.65 13.76 6.13
C PHE A 44 -9.12 13.39 6.18
N ALA A 45 -10.00 14.29 5.72
CA ALA A 45 -11.40 13.94 5.50
C ALA A 45 -11.51 12.87 4.39
N PRO A 46 -12.35 11.83 4.53
CA PRO A 46 -12.52 10.80 3.50
C PRO A 46 -12.90 11.38 2.13
N SER A 47 -13.78 12.39 2.12
CA SER A 47 -14.17 13.09 0.89
C SER A 47 -12.98 13.74 0.17
N THR A 48 -11.98 14.19 0.91
CA THR A 48 -10.77 14.78 0.32
C THR A 48 -9.95 13.71 -0.39
N VAL A 49 -9.77 12.55 0.23
CA VAL A 49 -9.03 11.42 -0.37
C VAL A 49 -9.78 10.85 -1.58
N SER A 50 -11.11 10.78 -1.54
CA SER A 50 -11.91 10.35 -2.70
C SER A 50 -11.75 11.27 -3.91
N ARG A 51 -11.69 12.59 -3.69
CA ARG A 51 -11.41 13.55 -4.78
C ARG A 51 -10.00 13.42 -5.33
N TRP A 52 -9.03 12.99 -4.52
CA TRP A 52 -7.68 12.67 -4.98
C TRP A 52 -7.67 11.41 -5.85
N ALA A 53 -8.35 10.35 -5.42
CA ALA A 53 -8.47 9.12 -6.19
C ALA A 53 -9.14 9.35 -7.55
N ALA A 54 -10.17 10.21 -7.59
CA ALA A 54 -10.88 10.58 -8.82
C ALA A 54 -10.10 11.57 -9.72
N GLY A 55 -8.95 12.09 -9.28
CA GLY A 55 -8.19 13.12 -10.01
C GLY A 55 -8.87 14.51 -10.06
N GLU A 56 -9.95 14.71 -9.30
CA GLU A 56 -10.72 15.98 -9.27
C GLU A 56 -9.99 17.09 -8.50
N ALA A 57 -9.16 16.71 -7.54
CA ALA A 57 -8.34 17.61 -6.75
C ALA A 57 -7.06 16.88 -6.34
N LEU A 58 -5.99 17.63 -6.10
CA LEU A 58 -4.72 17.05 -5.67
C LEU A 58 -4.18 17.82 -4.48
N PRO A 59 -3.57 17.13 -3.51
CA PRO A 59 -2.96 17.82 -2.40
C PRO A 59 -1.62 18.43 -2.83
N HIS A 60 -1.04 19.26 -1.97
CA HIS A 60 0.30 19.80 -2.19
C HIS A 60 1.34 18.67 -2.37
N LYS A 61 2.38 18.90 -3.18
CA LYS A 61 3.41 17.89 -3.52
C LYS A 61 4.06 17.21 -2.30
N ARG A 62 4.20 17.94 -1.19
CA ARG A 62 4.70 17.37 0.08
C ARG A 62 3.78 16.29 0.64
N ILE A 63 2.47 16.51 0.58
CA ILE A 63 1.47 15.54 1.03
C ILE A 63 1.39 14.36 0.06
N GLN A 64 1.50 14.62 -1.24
CA GLN A 64 1.57 13.53 -2.23
C GLN A 64 2.73 12.57 -1.90
N LYS A 65 3.94 13.10 -1.66
CA LYS A 65 5.11 12.31 -1.23
C LYS A 65 4.86 11.51 0.06
N LEU A 66 4.18 12.11 1.04
CA LEU A 66 3.87 11.47 2.30
C LEU A 66 2.95 10.26 2.09
N VAL A 67 1.87 10.43 1.33
CA VAL A 67 0.90 9.37 1.02
C VAL A 67 1.56 8.25 0.21
N ILE A 68 2.29 8.58 -0.85
CA ILE A 68 3.02 7.58 -1.67
C ILE A 68 4.03 6.79 -0.83
N GLY A 69 4.76 7.45 0.07
CA GLY A 69 5.67 6.77 1.00
C GLY A 69 4.96 5.81 1.96
N GLY A 70 3.74 6.15 2.40
CA GLY A 70 2.90 5.26 3.21
C GLY A 70 2.45 4.02 2.45
N LEU A 71 1.98 4.21 1.21
CA LEU A 71 1.57 3.14 0.29
C LEU A 71 2.75 2.18 0.01
N GLU A 72 3.92 2.72 -0.34
CA GLU A 72 5.15 1.95 -0.56
C GLU A 72 5.55 1.11 0.67
N LYS A 73 5.49 1.72 1.86
CA LYS A 73 5.81 1.05 3.13
C LYS A 73 4.84 -0.10 3.44
N LYS A 74 3.54 0.07 3.18
CA LYS A 74 2.54 -0.99 3.36
C LYS A 74 2.76 -2.12 2.34
N ALA A 75 2.99 -1.77 1.08
CA ALA A 75 3.30 -2.74 0.03
C ALA A 75 4.52 -3.62 0.40
N ARG A 76 5.63 -2.99 0.81
CA ARG A 76 6.85 -3.69 1.23
C ARG A 76 6.62 -4.61 2.43
N ARG A 77 5.80 -4.21 3.39
CA ARG A 77 5.46 -5.05 4.56
C ARG A 77 4.71 -6.32 4.13
N LEU A 78 3.78 -6.20 3.18
CA LEU A 78 3.04 -7.35 2.67
C LEU A 78 3.92 -8.29 1.84
N GLU A 79 4.81 -7.75 1.00
CA GLU A 79 5.81 -8.56 0.29
C GLU A 79 6.65 -9.40 1.27
N ASN A 80 7.18 -8.75 2.32
CA ASN A 80 8.00 -9.41 3.32
C ASN A 80 7.20 -10.47 4.12
N ALA A 81 5.94 -10.19 4.46
CA ALA A 81 5.07 -11.14 5.15
C ALA A 81 4.78 -12.37 4.28
N ALA A 82 4.51 -12.18 2.99
CA ALA A 82 4.30 -13.26 2.03
C ALA A 82 5.57 -14.12 1.84
N ALA A 83 6.75 -13.48 1.76
CA ALA A 83 8.02 -14.20 1.69
C ALA A 83 8.26 -15.04 2.95
N ASN A 84 8.04 -14.48 4.14
CA ASN A 84 8.26 -15.17 5.41
C ASN A 84 7.26 -16.33 5.65
N ALA A 85 6.01 -16.19 5.19
CA ALA A 85 5.01 -17.25 5.27
C ALA A 85 5.39 -18.48 4.42
N THR A 86 6.13 -18.26 3.33
CA THR A 86 6.59 -19.31 2.43
C THR A 86 7.80 -20.08 2.99
N THR A 87 8.53 -19.49 3.94
CA THR A 87 9.78 -20.06 4.49
C THR A 87 9.61 -20.87 5.77
N LEU A 88 8.41 -21.18 6.25
CA LEU A 88 8.21 -22.06 7.41
C LEU A 88 8.41 -23.53 6.99
N PRO A 89 9.50 -24.22 7.39
CA PRO A 89 9.54 -25.67 7.31
C PRO A 89 8.74 -26.19 8.50
N GLY A 90 7.68 -26.96 8.24
CA GLY A 90 6.99 -27.71 9.27
C GLY A 90 8.00 -28.51 10.07
N LYS A 91 8.23 -28.09 11.32
CA LYS A 91 8.97 -28.84 12.32
C LYS A 91 8.06 -30.01 12.70
N THR A 92 8.22 -31.15 12.02
CA THR A 92 7.70 -32.44 12.49
C THR A 92 8.40 -32.77 13.79
N HIS A 93 7.82 -32.39 14.92
CA HIS A 93 8.12 -33.02 16.19
C HIS A 93 7.10 -34.13 16.41
N SER A 94 7.36 -35.28 15.77
CA SER A 94 6.87 -36.55 16.29
C SER A 94 7.59 -36.78 17.62
N HIS A 95 6.88 -36.60 18.73
CA HIS A 95 7.29 -37.18 19.99
C HIS A 95 6.03 -37.58 20.75
N GLU A 96 5.58 -38.79 20.47
CA GLU A 96 4.76 -39.57 21.38
C GLU A 96 5.74 -40.22 22.40
N PRO A 97 5.48 -40.06 23.70
CA PRO A 97 5.93 -41.07 24.65
C PRO A 97 4.76 -41.65 25.45
N SER A 98 4.78 -42.98 25.46
CA SER A 98 4.28 -43.95 26.45
C SER A 98 2.82 -44.41 26.34
#